data_AF-A0A061FR04-F1
#
_entry.id   AF-A0A061FR04-F1
#
_cell.length_a   1.000
_cell.length_b   1.000
_cell.length_c   1.000
_cell.angle_alpha   90.00
_cell.angle_beta   90.00
_cell.angle_gamma   90.00
#
_symmetry.space_group_name_H-M   'P 1'
#
loop_
_entity.id
_entity.type
_entity.pdbx_description
1 polymer ?
#
loop_
_entity_poly.entity_id
_entity_poly.type
_entity_poly.pdbx_seq_one_letter_code
_entity_poly.pdbx_strand_id
1 'polypeptide(L)'
;MLRMRHYYFANDYQTWKQIEDGPHKIEKDMVNWNSHDLDLIELNAKAMLTIFSALGEKQYNQVQNYGNAKEIWDKLDKLYDNQLREN
;
A
#
# COMPACT_ATOMS: atom_id res chain seq x y z
N MET A 1 7.16 -10.50 -6.10
CA MET A 1 6.78 -9.11 -6.43
C MET A 1 6.16 -8.91 -7.82
N LEU A 2 6.76 -9.39 -8.92
CA LEU A 2 6.25 -9.11 -10.28
C LEU A 2 4.79 -9.52 -10.52
N ARG A 3 4.35 -10.68 -9.99
CA ARG A 3 2.95 -11.13 -10.09
C ARG A 3 1.95 -10.23 -9.35
N MET A 4 2.29 -9.75 -8.15
CA MET A 4 1.45 -8.83 -7.39
C MET A 4 1.35 -7.47 -8.09
N ARG A 5 2.46 -6.97 -8.65
CA ARG A 5 2.46 -5.74 -9.46
C ARG A 5 1.46 -5.82 -10.62
N HIS A 6 1.52 -6.88 -11.43
CA HIS A 6 0.60 -7.03 -12.56
C HIS A 6 -0.86 -7.19 -12.12
N TYR A 7 -1.11 -7.90 -11.01
CA TYR A 7 -2.46 -8.08 -10.49
C TYR A 7 -3.09 -6.76 -10.06
N TYR A 8 -2.37 -5.92 -9.31
CA TYR A 8 -2.89 -4.62 -8.87
C TYR A 8 -3.03 -3.65 -10.05
N PHE A 9 -2.03 -3.61 -10.92
CA PHE A 9 -2.06 -2.75 -12.11
C PHE A 9 -3.26 -3.04 -13.02
N ALA A 10 -3.63 -4.31 -13.20
CA ALA A 10 -4.74 -4.71 -14.06
C ALA A 10 -6.13 -4.51 -13.43
N ASN A 11 -6.25 -4.60 -12.11
CA ASN A 11 -7.53 -4.52 -11.42
C ASN A 11 -7.90 -3.09 -10.96
N ASP A 12 -6.92 -2.34 -10.45
CA ASP A 12 -7.15 -0.98 -9.96
C ASP A 12 -5.86 -0.16 -10.08
N TYR A 13 -5.77 0.55 -11.20
CA TYR A 13 -4.63 1.41 -11.50
C TYR A 13 -4.49 2.59 -10.52
N GLN A 14 -5.60 3.13 -10.01
CA GLN A 14 -5.54 4.24 -9.04
C GLN A 14 -4.97 3.76 -7.71
N THR A 15 -5.39 2.58 -7.26
CA THR A 15 -4.79 1.91 -6.10
C THR A 15 -3.30 1.62 -6.33
N TRP A 16 -2.90 1.14 -7.51
CA TRP A 16 -1.47 0.92 -7.81
C TRP A 16 -0.66 2.22 -7.71
N LYS A 17 -1.15 3.31 -8.32
CA LYS A 17 -0.50 4.63 -8.23
C LYS A 17 -0.38 5.11 -6.79
N GLN A 18 -1.42 4.91 -5.98
CA GLN A 18 -1.40 5.24 -4.55
C GLN A 18 -0.35 4.43 -3.77
N ILE A 19 -0.15 3.14 -4.10
CA ILE A 19 0.88 2.30 -3.50
C ILE A 19 2.28 2.79 -3.88
N GLU A 20 2.48 3.20 -5.13
CA GLU A 20 3.78 3.62 -5.65
C GLU A 20 4.20 5.01 -5.17
N ASP A 21 3.27 5.96 -5.23
CA ASP A 21 3.51 7.39 -4.92
C ASP A 21 3.40 7.68 -3.41
N GLY A 22 2.64 6.86 -2.67
CA GLY A 22 2.40 7.02 -1.23
C GLY A 22 1.19 7.89 -0.87
N PRO A 23 0.84 7.98 0.43
CA PRO A 23 -0.30 8.74 0.92
C PRO A 23 -0.20 10.22 0.53
N HIS A 24 -1.29 10.77 0.03
CA HIS A 24 -1.38 12.20 -0.21
C HIS A 24 -1.33 12.93 1.14
N LYS A 25 -0.46 13.93 1.24
CA LYS A 25 -0.35 14.75 2.44
C LYS A 25 -1.43 15.83 2.40
N ILE A 26 -2.34 15.79 3.37
CA ILE A 26 -3.37 16.82 3.55
C ILE A 26 -2.81 17.84 4.55
N GLU A 27 -2.48 19.05 4.09
CA GLU A 27 -1.79 20.08 4.90
C GLU A 27 -2.72 20.94 5.76
N LYS A 28 -4.02 20.67 5.73
CA LYS A 28 -5.04 21.38 6.51
C LYS A 28 -5.56 20.55 7.67
N ASP A 29 -6.02 21.24 8.70
CA ASP A 29 -6.65 20.63 9.87
C ASP A 29 -7.87 19.79 9.48
N MET A 30 -8.08 18.70 10.22
CA MET A 30 -9.19 17.76 10.01
C MET A 30 -10.57 18.43 9.97
N VAL A 31 -10.75 19.53 10.72
CA VAL A 31 -12.00 20.31 10.73
C VAL A 31 -12.32 20.96 9.37
N ASN A 32 -11.30 21.17 8.53
CA ASN A 32 -11.43 21.81 7.21
C ASN A 32 -11.42 20.79 6.06
N TRP A 33 -11.43 19.49 6.35
CA TRP A 33 -11.46 18.45 5.33
C TRP A 33 -12.79 18.47 4.56
N ASN A 34 -12.69 18.26 3.26
CA ASN A 34 -13.80 18.13 2.34
C ASN A 34 -13.86 16.69 1.80
N SER A 35 -14.83 16.41 0.93
CA SER A 35 -15.02 15.08 0.36
C SER A 35 -13.76 14.57 -0.37
N HIS A 36 -13.05 15.44 -1.09
CA HIS A 36 -11.85 15.05 -1.80
C HIS A 36 -10.72 14.60 -0.85
N ASP A 37 -10.54 15.27 0.31
CA ASP A 37 -9.55 14.82 1.29
C ASP A 37 -9.89 13.44 1.88
N LEU A 38 -11.18 13.21 2.14
CA LEU A 38 -11.66 11.91 2.61
C LEU A 38 -11.43 10.83 1.54
N ASP A 39 -11.67 11.14 0.27
CA ASP A 39 -11.41 10.23 -0.85
C ASP A 39 -9.93 9.81 -0.90
N LEU A 40 -9.00 10.74 -0.65
CA LEU A 40 -7.56 10.46 -0.62
C LEU A 40 -7.17 9.54 0.56
N ILE A 41 -7.77 9.73 1.73
CA ILE A 41 -7.57 8.88 2.90
C ILE A 41 -8.12 7.48 2.64
N GLU A 42 -9.34 7.40 2.12
CA GLU A 42 -9.97 6.14 1.73
C GLU A 42 -9.16 5.41 0.68
N LEU A 43 -8.59 6.12 -0.30
CA LEU A 43 -7.76 5.52 -1.34
C LEU A 43 -6.52 4.84 -0.74
N ASN A 44 -5.83 5.48 0.22
CA ASN A 44 -4.72 4.83 0.93
C ASN A 44 -5.19 3.63 1.76
N ALA A 45 -6.33 3.72 2.44
CA ALA A 45 -6.89 2.58 3.20
C ALA A 45 -7.26 1.39 2.29
N LYS A 46 -7.87 1.66 1.13
CA LYS A 46 -8.17 0.66 0.08
C LYS A 46 -6.90 0.02 -0.46
N ALA A 47 -5.84 0.81 -0.67
CA ALA A 47 -4.54 0.32 -1.07
C ALA A 47 -3.91 -0.61 -0.02
N MET A 48 -3.96 -0.25 1.26
CA MET A 48 -3.48 -1.12 2.35
C MET A 48 -4.25 -2.44 2.39
N LEU A 49 -5.59 -2.39 2.34
CA LEU A 49 -6.44 -3.59 2.34
C LEU A 49 -6.15 -4.50 1.13
N THR A 50 -5.96 -3.90 -0.03
CA THR A 50 -5.61 -4.59 -1.27
C THR A 50 -4.26 -5.31 -1.16
N ILE A 51 -3.28 -4.73 -0.47
CA ILE A 51 -2.03 -5.42 -0.17
C ILE A 51 -2.27 -6.57 0.81
N PHE A 52 -2.90 -6.29 1.96
CA PHE A 52 -3.10 -7.29 3.01
C PHE A 52 -3.90 -8.51 2.56
N SER A 53 -4.90 -8.34 1.70
CA SER A 53 -5.72 -9.45 1.19
C SER A 53 -4.92 -10.46 0.36
N ALA A 54 -3.76 -10.08 -0.16
CA ALA A 54 -2.88 -10.94 -0.93
C ALA A 54 -1.72 -11.55 -0.11
N LEU A 55 -1.60 -11.21 1.18
CA LEU A 55 -0.54 -11.71 2.05
C LEU A 55 -0.97 -12.94 2.85
N GLY A 56 -0.03 -13.86 3.04
CA GLY A 56 -0.18 -14.91 4.05
C GLY A 56 0.10 -14.36 5.47
N GLU A 57 -0.35 -15.08 6.50
CA GLU A 57 -0.26 -14.67 7.91
C GLU A 57 1.17 -14.24 8.33
N LYS A 58 2.19 -15.00 7.94
CA LYS A 58 3.60 -14.67 8.25
C LYS A 58 4.01 -13.31 7.69
N GLN A 59 3.61 -13.01 6.46
CA GLN A 59 3.97 -11.75 5.79
C GLN A 59 3.16 -10.61 6.38
N TYR A 60 1.87 -10.82 6.60
CA TYR A 60 0.98 -9.85 7.25
C TYR A 60 1.53 -9.41 8.62
N ASN A 61 1.92 -10.37 9.47
CA ASN A 61 2.48 -10.07 10.80
C ASN A 61 3.75 -9.21 10.76
N GLN A 62 4.51 -9.25 9.65
CA GLN A 62 5.72 -8.44 9.47
C GLN A 62 5.43 -7.00 9.05
N VAL A 63 4.23 -6.71 8.51
CA VAL A 63 3.90 -5.42 7.90
C VAL A 63 2.64 -4.73 8.44
N GLN A 64 1.87 -5.40 9.30
CA GLN A 64 0.61 -4.86 9.82
C GLN A 64 0.72 -3.52 10.60
N ASN A 65 1.91 -3.19 11.09
CA ASN A 65 2.14 -1.98 11.92
C ASN A 65 2.54 -0.74 11.11
N TYR A 66 2.66 -0.84 9.78
CA TYR A 66 2.99 0.32 8.93
C TYR A 66 1.77 1.19 8.66
N GLY A 67 1.98 2.51 8.56
CA GLY A 67 0.90 3.49 8.56
C GLY A 67 0.29 3.78 7.18
N ASN A 68 0.94 3.33 6.11
CA ASN A 68 0.45 3.55 4.75
C ASN A 68 0.86 2.44 3.77
N ALA A 69 0.19 2.42 2.61
CA ALA A 69 0.37 1.37 1.61
C ALA A 69 1.80 1.33 1.04
N LYS A 70 2.45 2.49 0.88
CA LYS A 70 3.81 2.61 0.35
C LYS A 70 4.84 1.98 1.28
N GLU A 71 4.76 2.26 2.58
CA GLU A 71 5.65 1.66 3.58
C GLU A 71 5.52 0.13 3.62
N ILE A 72 4.29 -0.37 3.57
CA ILE A 72 4.01 -1.82 3.51
C ILE A 72 4.67 -2.40 2.26
N TRP A 73 4.44 -1.78 1.10
CA TRP A 73 4.95 -2.23 -0.18
C TRP A 73 6.48 -2.23 -0.24
N ASP A 74 7.13 -1.14 0.19
CA ASP A 74 8.59 -1.01 0.21
C ASP A 74 9.23 -2.04 1.16
N LYS A 75 8.56 -2.36 2.28
CA LYS A 75 9.02 -3.43 3.18
C LYS A 75 8.92 -4.80 2.51
N LEU A 76 7.81 -5.09 1.84
CA LEU A 76 7.61 -6.34 1.11
C LEU A 76 8.66 -6.49 -0.01
N ASP A 77 8.92 -5.44 -0.79
CA ASP A 77 9.92 -5.48 -1.88
C ASP A 77 11.30 -5.89 -1.35
N LYS A 78 11.73 -5.29 -0.23
CA LYS A 78 12.99 -5.63 0.45
C LYS A 78 13.00 -7.07 0.98
N LEU A 79 11.91 -7.53 1.59
CA LEU A 79 11.81 -8.91 2.10
C LEU A 79 11.93 -9.94 0.98
N TYR A 80 11.27 -9.71 -0.16
CA TYR A 80 11.34 -10.60 -1.31
C TYR A 80 12.70 -10.54 -2.03
N ASP A 81 13.33 -9.37 -2.14
CA ASP A 81 14.66 -9.24 -2.73
C ASP A 81 15.71 -10.01 -1.89
N ASN A 82 15.66 -9.87 -0.56
CA ASN A 82 16.55 -10.64 0.32
C ASN A 82 16.36 -12.16 0.17
N GLN A 83 15.11 -12.63 0.10
CA GLN A 83 14.82 -14.05 -0.14
C GLN A 83 15.36 -14.56 -1.48
N LEU A 84 15.36 -13.74 -2.53
CA LEU A 84 15.91 -14.13 -3.84
C LEU A 84 17.44 -14.20 -3.83
N ARG A 85 18.11 -13.41 -2.99
CA ARG A 85 19.58 -13.37 -2.88
C ARG A 85 20.16 -14.48 -1.99
N GLU A 86 19.34 -15.01 -1.09
CA GLU A 86 19.72 -16.10 -0.17
C GLU A 86 19.47 -17.52 -0.72
N ASN A 87 18.89 -17.63 -1.93
CA ASN A 87 18.65 -18.88 -2.65
C ASN A 87 19.53 -19.00 -3.90
#